data_AF-A0A9W9X2H2-F1
#
_entry.id   AF-A0A9W9X2H2-F1
#
_cell.length_a   1.000
_cell.length_b   1.000
_cell.length_c   1.000
_cell.angle_alpha   90.00
_cell.angle_beta   90.00
_cell.angle_gamma   90.00
#
_symmetry.space_group_name_H-M   'P 1'
#
loop_
_entity.id
_entity.type
_entity.pdbx_description
1 polymer ?
#
loop_
_entity_poly.entity_id
_entity_poly.type
_entity_poly.pdbx_seq_one_letter_code
_entity_poly.pdbx_strand_id
1 'polypeptide(L)'
;MVALMKARVLKVLNPDSKVTWNERNGSGWTVTDQDGKSNPVKTENSLLKDLLTTKQCRPDTRAGGSDTGALAMSPMPERVVGDDGKPNVGLFAIGVPTEGARWVTTAVPRPLADSVLLRSADAVARAALRQAQKDLLDKKLG
;
A
#
# COMPACT_ATOMS: atom_id res chain seq x y z
N MET A 1 -1.87 0.15 -11.96
CA MET A 1 -1.63 1.38 -11.15
C MET A 1 -1.41 2.66 -11.94
N VAL A 2 -0.61 2.68 -13.01
CA VAL A 2 -0.25 3.94 -13.71
C VAL A 2 -1.49 4.74 -14.17
N ALA A 3 -2.51 4.08 -14.73
CA ALA A 3 -3.77 4.75 -15.10
C ALA A 3 -4.52 5.35 -13.90
N LEU A 4 -4.47 4.71 -12.73
CA LEU A 4 -5.09 5.20 -11.48
C LEU A 4 -4.37 6.41 -10.91
N MET A 5 -3.03 6.41 -10.99
CA MET A 5 -2.21 7.54 -10.61
C MET A 5 -2.46 8.73 -11.55
N LYS A 6 -2.50 8.51 -12.88
CA LYS A 6 -2.86 9.53 -13.87
C LYS A 6 -4.26 10.11 -13.65
N ALA A 7 -5.23 9.27 -13.28
CA ALA A 7 -6.59 9.69 -12.99
C ALA A 7 -6.77 10.34 -11.59
N ARG A 8 -5.68 10.50 -10.80
CA ARG A 8 -5.70 10.99 -9.41
C ARG A 8 -6.60 10.16 -8.46
N VAL A 9 -6.87 8.90 -8.83
CA VAL A 9 -7.65 7.96 -8.02
C VAL A 9 -6.77 7.36 -6.91
N LEU A 10 -5.45 7.23 -7.16
CA LEU A 10 -4.47 6.77 -6.19
C LEU A 10 -3.56 7.93 -5.77
N LYS A 11 -3.53 8.27 -4.48
CA LYS A 11 -2.56 9.21 -3.89
C LYS A 11 -1.43 8.45 -3.23
N VAL A 12 -0.19 8.84 -3.54
CA VAL A 12 0.98 8.48 -2.72
C VAL A 12 0.95 9.42 -1.52
N LEU A 13 0.88 8.87 -0.32
CA LEU A 13 0.50 9.64 0.88
C LEU A 13 1.68 10.00 1.79
N ASN A 14 2.92 9.67 1.44
CA ASN A 14 4.06 10.20 2.17
C ASN A 14 4.34 11.65 1.72
N PRO A 15 4.32 12.66 2.62
CA PRO A 15 4.63 14.05 2.28
C PRO A 15 6.00 14.23 1.63
N ASP A 16 6.96 13.36 1.93
CA ASP A 16 8.32 13.41 1.40
C ASP A 16 8.50 12.56 0.12
N SER A 17 7.47 11.81 -0.28
CA SER A 17 7.48 11.07 -1.53
C SER A 17 7.41 12.01 -2.73
N LYS A 18 8.35 11.84 -3.66
CA LYS A 18 8.37 12.56 -4.93
C LYS A 18 7.94 11.62 -6.05
N VAL A 19 6.87 11.99 -6.76
CA VAL A 19 6.46 11.29 -7.99
C VAL A 19 7.01 12.06 -9.18
N THR A 20 7.89 11.43 -9.96
CA THR A 20 8.51 12.03 -11.15
C THR A 20 8.23 11.17 -12.37
N TRP A 21 8.06 11.83 -13.51
CA TRP A 21 8.07 11.14 -14.81
C TRP A 21 9.53 10.93 -15.23
N ASN A 22 9.88 9.71 -15.64
CA ASN A 22 11.20 9.38 -16.14
C ASN A 22 11.11 8.80 -17.55
N GLU A 23 11.87 9.39 -18.47
CA GLU A 23 11.95 9.00 -19.88
C GLU A 23 13.18 8.12 -20.19
N ARG A 24 14.16 8.04 -19.27
CA ARG A 24 15.31 7.15 -19.42
C ARG A 24 14.94 5.74 -18.96
N ASN A 25 15.03 4.78 -19.89
CA ASN A 25 14.82 3.33 -19.73
C ASN A 25 13.36 2.87 -19.65
N GLY A 26 12.55 3.29 -20.62
CA GLY A 26 11.13 2.91 -20.72
C GLY A 26 10.27 3.90 -19.95
N SER A 27 9.63 4.79 -20.70
CA SER A 27 8.79 5.87 -20.20
C SER A 27 7.85 5.42 -19.07
N GLY A 28 8.05 5.95 -17.87
CA GLY A 28 7.36 5.50 -16.66
C GLY A 28 7.32 6.53 -15.54
N TRP A 29 6.47 6.26 -14.55
CA TRP A 29 6.44 7.03 -13.31
C TRP A 29 7.36 6.41 -12.28
N THR A 30 8.24 7.21 -11.70
CA THR A 30 9.05 6.84 -10.55
C THR A 30 8.46 7.50 -9.30
N VAL A 31 8.29 6.72 -8.25
CA VAL A 31 8.00 7.23 -6.91
C VAL A 31 9.26 7.06 -6.09
N THR A 32 9.87 8.16 -5.67
CA THR A 32 11.02 8.15 -4.77
C THR A 32 10.52 8.46 -3.37
N ASP A 33 10.70 7.51 -2.47
CA ASP A 33 10.44 7.69 -1.04
C ASP A 33 11.80 7.72 -0.31
N GLN A 34 11.97 8.64 0.64
CA GLN A 34 13.18 8.79 1.43
C GLN A 34 13.16 7.94 2.72
N ASP A 35 12.03 7.32 3.04
CA ASP A 35 11.88 6.58 4.28
C ASP A 35 12.45 5.16 4.19
N GLY A 36 13.70 5.00 4.61
CA GLY A 36 14.35 3.70 4.82
C GLY A 36 13.79 2.90 6.00
N LYS A 37 12.83 3.44 6.76
CA LYS A 37 12.22 2.79 7.94
C LYS A 37 10.71 2.61 7.74
N SER A 38 10.34 1.57 6.99
CA SER A 38 8.95 1.19 6.76
C SER A 38 8.28 0.49 7.95
N ASN A 39 9.03 0.22 9.03
CA ASN A 39 8.50 -0.39 10.25
C ASN A 39 7.56 0.58 10.98
N PRO A 40 6.26 0.27 11.15
CA PRO A 40 5.29 1.16 11.78
C PRO A 40 5.65 1.58 13.22
N VAL A 41 6.33 0.73 13.99
CA VAL A 41 6.74 1.01 15.37
C VAL A 41 7.96 1.94 15.44
N LYS A 42 8.80 1.95 14.41
CA LYS A 42 10.08 2.70 14.38
C LYS A 42 10.13 3.77 13.29
N THR A 43 9.01 4.01 12.61
CA THR A 43 8.96 4.91 11.45
C THR A 43 8.95 6.37 11.89
N GLU A 44 9.63 7.19 11.11
CA GLU A 44 9.57 8.65 11.25
C GLU A 44 8.52 9.27 10.33
N ASN A 45 7.99 8.48 9.39
CA ASN A 45 6.97 8.84 8.41
C ASN A 45 5.71 9.37 9.09
N SER A 46 5.35 10.62 8.79
CA SER A 46 4.20 11.30 9.39
C SER A 46 2.87 10.64 9.06
N LEU A 47 2.68 10.15 7.83
CA LEU A 47 1.48 9.41 7.46
C LEU A 47 1.30 8.14 8.29
N LEU A 48 2.35 7.33 8.43
CA LEU A 48 2.27 6.08 9.21
C LEU A 48 2.01 6.38 10.69
N LYS A 49 2.64 7.42 11.25
CA LYS A 49 2.35 7.89 12.61
C LYS A 49 0.89 8.31 12.78
N ASP A 50 0.33 9.04 11.83
CA ASP A 50 -1.07 9.48 11.86
C ASP A 50 -2.03 8.31 11.73
N LEU A 51 -1.76 7.35 10.85
CA LEU A 51 -2.56 6.14 10.69
C LEU A 51 -2.56 5.27 11.96
N LEU A 52 -1.43 5.15 12.65
CA LEU A 52 -1.33 4.46 13.93
C LEU A 52 -2.09 5.21 15.03
N THR A 53 -1.88 6.53 15.13
CA THR A 53 -2.52 7.38 16.14
C THR A 53 -4.04 7.39 15.97
N THR A 54 -4.52 7.40 14.73
CA THR A 54 -5.96 7.33 14.39
C THR A 54 -6.50 5.90 14.34
N LYS A 55 -5.70 4.90 14.74
CA LYS A 55 -6.07 3.47 14.80
C LYS A 55 -6.50 2.86 13.46
N GLN A 56 -6.15 3.51 12.35
CA GLN A 56 -6.46 3.06 11.00
C GLN A 56 -5.51 1.97 10.50
N CYS A 57 -4.39 1.74 11.19
CA CYS A 57 -3.50 0.62 10.95
C CYS A 57 -2.91 0.08 12.25
N ARG A 58 -2.30 -1.11 12.19
CA ARG A 58 -1.51 -1.69 13.28
C ARG A 58 -0.28 -2.45 12.74
N PRO A 59 0.77 -2.64 13.57
CA PRO A 59 1.88 -3.52 13.24
C PRO A 59 1.41 -4.97 13.03
N ASP A 60 2.09 -5.67 12.13
CA ASP A 60 1.98 -7.11 11.97
C ASP A 60 2.83 -7.83 13.03
N THR A 61 2.25 -8.87 13.64
CA THR A 61 2.88 -9.60 14.74
C THR A 61 2.89 -11.09 14.48
N ARG A 62 3.99 -11.76 14.81
CA ARG A 62 4.08 -13.22 14.73
C ARG A 62 3.40 -13.89 15.92
N ALA A 63 3.18 -15.20 15.80
CA ALA A 63 2.88 -16.04 16.95
C ALA A 63 3.94 -15.81 18.04
N GLY A 64 3.49 -15.39 19.23
CA GLY A 64 4.37 -14.96 20.33
C GLY A 64 4.53 -13.43 20.48
N GLY A 65 3.86 -12.62 19.67
CA GLY A 65 3.72 -11.17 19.88
C GLY A 65 4.89 -10.32 19.40
N SER A 66 5.86 -10.90 18.70
CA SER A 66 6.97 -10.14 18.12
C SER A 66 6.54 -9.38 16.86
N ASP A 67 6.87 -8.09 16.80
CA ASP A 67 6.66 -7.24 15.63
C ASP A 67 7.51 -7.74 14.44
N THR A 68 6.90 -7.89 13.27
CA THR A 68 7.61 -8.26 12.04
C THR A 68 8.25 -7.07 11.34
N GLY A 69 7.89 -5.85 11.75
CA GLY A 69 8.24 -4.60 11.11
C GLY A 69 7.42 -4.31 9.85
N ALA A 70 6.33 -5.03 9.62
CA ALA A 70 5.38 -4.74 8.56
C ALA A 70 4.05 -4.19 9.11
N LEU A 71 3.23 -3.64 8.21
CA LEU A 71 1.82 -3.39 8.49
C LEU A 71 1.03 -4.70 8.46
N ALA A 72 0.08 -4.84 9.40
CA ALA A 72 -0.90 -5.91 9.34
C ALA A 72 -1.83 -5.71 8.13
N MET A 73 -2.04 -6.77 7.37
CA MET A 73 -2.88 -6.75 6.17
C MET A 73 -3.80 -7.96 6.10
N SER A 74 -4.93 -7.79 5.42
CA SER A 74 -5.71 -8.93 4.96
C SER A 74 -4.95 -9.71 3.90
N PRO A 75 -5.32 -10.98 3.63
CA PRO A 75 -5.01 -11.58 2.33
C PRO A 75 -5.49 -10.69 1.16
N MET A 76 -5.05 -10.98 -0.08
CA MET A 76 -5.44 -10.23 -1.29
C MET A 76 -6.91 -9.79 -1.22
N PRO A 77 -7.18 -8.47 -1.32
CA PRO A 77 -6.38 -7.46 -2.01
C PRO A 77 -5.50 -6.59 -1.09
N GLU A 78 -4.94 -7.11 0.01
CA GLU A 78 -3.90 -6.40 0.79
C GLU A 78 -4.38 -5.12 1.47
N ARG A 79 -5.57 -5.22 2.06
CA ARG A 79 -6.15 -4.13 2.82
C ARG A 79 -5.40 -4.00 4.14
N VAL A 80 -5.06 -2.78 4.51
CA VAL A 80 -4.46 -2.50 5.81
C VAL A 80 -5.47 -2.83 6.90
N VAL A 81 -5.03 -3.52 7.95
CA VAL A 81 -5.88 -3.91 9.08
C VAL A 81 -5.77 -2.86 10.16
N GLY A 82 -6.92 -2.37 10.65
CA GLY A 82 -7.00 -1.43 11.76
C GLY A 82 -6.70 -2.10 13.11
N ASP A 83 -6.63 -1.27 14.16
CA ASP A 83 -6.46 -1.74 15.55
C ASP A 83 -7.64 -2.65 16.00
N ASP A 84 -8.82 -2.47 15.39
CA ASP A 84 -10.00 -3.29 15.59
C ASP A 84 -9.92 -4.68 14.92
N GLY A 85 -8.81 -4.99 14.25
CA GLY A 85 -8.60 -6.23 13.53
C GLY A 85 -9.34 -6.33 12.20
N LYS A 86 -10.02 -5.26 11.74
CA LYS A 86 -10.79 -5.26 10.50
C LYS A 86 -9.99 -4.69 9.33
N PRO A 87 -10.10 -5.27 8.13
CA PRO A 87 -9.53 -4.68 6.93
C PRO A 87 -10.19 -3.34 6.58
N ASN A 88 -9.38 -2.31 6.34
CA ASN A 88 -9.83 -0.99 5.94
C ASN A 88 -10.36 -1.01 4.50
N VAL A 89 -11.51 -0.35 4.28
CA VAL A 89 -12.20 -0.31 2.99
C VAL A 89 -11.49 0.57 1.95
N GLY A 90 -10.77 1.60 2.37
CA GLY A 90 -10.09 2.56 1.50
C GLY A 90 -8.57 2.50 1.51
N LEU A 91 -7.97 1.73 2.43
CA LEU A 91 -6.52 1.70 2.64
C LEU A 91 -5.91 0.34 2.26
N PHE A 92 -4.86 0.39 1.44
CA PHE A 92 -4.16 -0.76 0.89
C PHE A 92 -2.64 -0.58 1.03
N ALA A 93 -1.88 -1.65 1.21
CA ALA A 93 -0.42 -1.61 1.29
C ALA A 93 0.24 -2.67 0.40
N ILE A 94 1.30 -2.28 -0.31
CA ILE A 94 2.13 -3.16 -1.15
C ILE A 94 3.60 -2.74 -1.07
N GLY A 95 4.51 -3.68 -1.35
CA GLY A 95 5.96 -3.41 -1.39
C GLY A 95 6.63 -3.48 -0.01
N VAL A 96 7.74 -2.75 0.14
CA VAL A 96 8.65 -2.80 1.31
C VAL A 96 7.95 -2.67 2.67
N PRO A 97 6.90 -1.84 2.87
CA PRO A 97 6.13 -1.79 4.13
C PRO A 97 5.42 -3.10 4.52
N THR A 98 5.45 -4.10 3.65
CA THR A 98 4.83 -5.40 3.84
C THR A 98 5.84 -6.54 4.02
N GLU A 99 7.15 -6.28 3.94
CA GLU A 99 8.18 -7.33 3.85
C GLU A 99 8.31 -8.22 5.10
N GLY A 100 7.97 -7.69 6.27
CA GLY A 100 7.87 -8.47 7.51
C GLY A 100 6.77 -9.55 7.46
N ALA A 101 5.69 -9.29 6.73
CA ALA A 101 4.53 -10.18 6.54
C ALA A 101 4.60 -10.98 5.22
N ARG A 102 5.38 -10.51 4.24
CA ARG A 102 5.59 -11.15 2.94
C ARG A 102 7.04 -11.17 2.53
N TRP A 103 7.57 -12.36 2.26
CA TRP A 103 8.93 -12.48 1.78
C TRP A 103 9.07 -12.00 0.33
N VAL A 104 10.18 -11.31 0.06
CA VAL A 104 10.66 -10.92 -1.26
C VAL A 104 9.74 -9.96 -2.05
N THR A 105 9.31 -8.84 -1.43
CA THR A 105 8.48 -7.85 -2.16
C THR A 105 9.27 -7.00 -3.15
N THR A 106 10.59 -6.93 -2.99
CA THR A 106 11.51 -6.19 -3.86
C THR A 106 11.95 -6.99 -5.10
N ALA A 107 11.48 -8.22 -5.30
CA ALA A 107 11.78 -8.97 -6.53
C ALA A 107 11.18 -8.27 -7.76
N VAL A 108 12.07 -7.87 -8.67
CA VAL A 108 11.68 -7.33 -9.97
C VAL A 108 10.83 -8.37 -10.71
N PRO A 109 9.64 -8.00 -11.25
CA PRO A 109 8.87 -8.90 -12.09
C PRO A 109 9.72 -9.42 -13.25
N ARG A 110 9.78 -10.74 -13.40
CA ARG A 110 10.49 -11.40 -14.51
C ARG A 110 9.48 -11.71 -15.62
N PRO A 111 9.84 -11.56 -16.92
CA PRO A 111 8.97 -11.97 -18.01
C PRO A 111 8.53 -13.42 -17.86
N LEU A 112 7.25 -13.69 -18.14
CA LEU A 112 6.61 -15.01 -18.05
C LEU A 112 6.59 -15.64 -16.65
N ALA A 113 7.00 -14.91 -15.60
CA ALA A 113 6.76 -15.31 -14.23
C ALA A 113 5.39 -14.78 -13.79
N ASP A 114 4.58 -15.64 -13.16
CA ASP A 114 3.37 -15.22 -12.46
C ASP A 114 3.75 -14.42 -11.19
N SER A 115 4.21 -13.19 -11.40
CA SER A 115 4.79 -12.36 -10.36
C SER A 115 3.76 -12.01 -9.30
N VAL A 116 4.04 -12.42 -8.06
CA VAL A 116 3.21 -12.11 -6.89
C VAL A 116 3.01 -10.60 -6.75
N LEU A 117 4.03 -9.79 -7.00
CA LEU A 117 3.92 -8.32 -6.94
C LEU A 117 2.91 -7.79 -7.97
N LEU A 118 2.96 -8.30 -9.22
CA LEU A 118 2.02 -7.89 -10.27
C LEU A 118 0.59 -8.34 -9.96
N ARG A 119 0.40 -9.55 -9.44
CA ARG A 119 -0.91 -10.03 -8.99
C ARG A 119 -1.47 -9.21 -7.85
N SER A 120 -0.66 -8.90 -6.84
CA SER A 120 -1.06 -8.01 -5.73
C SER A 120 -1.41 -6.62 -6.24
N ALA A 121 -0.62 -6.10 -7.17
CA ALA A 121 -0.88 -4.81 -7.79
C ALA A 121 -2.21 -4.78 -8.54
N ASP A 122 -2.51 -5.81 -9.33
CA ASP A 122 -3.79 -5.91 -10.04
C ASP A 122 -4.97 -6.05 -9.07
N ALA A 123 -4.84 -6.89 -8.04
CA ALA A 123 -5.86 -7.07 -7.01
C ALA A 123 -6.17 -5.76 -6.27
N VAL A 124 -5.15 -5.03 -5.84
CA VAL A 124 -5.29 -3.71 -5.20
C VAL A 124 -5.93 -2.72 -6.16
N ALA A 125 -5.47 -2.64 -7.40
CA ALA A 125 -6.02 -1.71 -8.38
C ALA A 125 -7.52 -1.94 -8.62
N ARG A 126 -7.96 -3.20 -8.77
CA ARG A 126 -9.37 -3.55 -8.92
C ARG A 126 -10.18 -3.23 -7.67
N ALA A 127 -9.65 -3.54 -6.48
CA ALA A 127 -10.33 -3.27 -5.22
C ALA A 127 -10.50 -1.77 -4.98
N ALA A 128 -9.45 -0.98 -5.22
CA ALA A 128 -9.49 0.47 -5.10
C ALA A 128 -10.50 1.11 -6.06
N LEU A 129 -10.55 0.65 -7.32
CA LEU A 129 -11.53 1.11 -8.30
C LEU A 129 -12.97 0.83 -7.86
N ARG A 130 -13.25 -0.40 -7.38
CA ARG A 130 -14.58 -0.78 -6.90
C ARG A 130 -14.99 0.06 -5.69
N GLN A 131 -14.06 0.31 -4.76
CA GLN A 131 -14.35 1.15 -3.60
C GLN A 131 -14.65 2.58 -4.03
N ALA A 132 -13.81 3.17 -4.89
CA ALA A 132 -14.02 4.54 -5.38
C ALA A 132 -15.36 4.69 -6.13
N GLN A 133 -15.75 3.68 -6.92
CA GLN A 133 -17.06 3.66 -7.57
C GLN A 133 -18.20 3.67 -6.55
N LYS A 134 -18.10 2.85 -5.50
CA LYS A 134 -19.10 2.81 -4.43
C LYS A 134 -19.21 4.17 -3.74
N ASP A 135 -18.08 4.76 -3.33
CA ASP A 135 -18.05 6.04 -2.64
C ASP A 135 -18.67 7.17 -3.50
N LEU A 136 -18.48 7.12 -4.83
CA LEU A 136 -19.10 8.07 -5.77
C LEU A 136 -20.62 7.88 -5.89
N LEU A 137 -21.11 6.64 -5.85
CA LEU A 137 -22.53 6.35 -5.89
C LEU A 137 -23.21 6.76 -4.58
N ASP A 138 -22.61 6.43 -3.44
CA ASP A 138 -23.11 6.79 -2.10
C ASP A 138 -23.20 8.32 -1.96
N LYS A 139 -22.21 9.07 -2.46
CA LYS A 139 -22.23 10.55 -2.49
C LYS A 139 -23.26 11.17 -3.44
N LYS A 140 -23.73 10.44 -4.45
CA LYS A 140 -24.77 10.93 -5.38
C LYS A 140 -26.18 10.62 -4.89
N LEU A 141 -26.32 9.70 -3.93
CA LEU A 141 -27.60 9.21 -3.40
C LEU A 141 -27.91 9.77 -1.99
N GLY A 142 -26.97 10.45 -1.35
CA GLY A 142 -27.16 11.21 -0.10
C GLY A 142 -27.17 12.70 -0.34
#